data_AF-A0A920R5U0-F1
#
_entry.id   AF-A0A920R5U0-F1
#
_cell.length_a   1.000
_cell.length_b   1.000
_cell.length_c   1.000
_cell.angle_alpha   90.00
_cell.angle_beta   90.00
_cell.angle_gamma   90.00
#
_symmetry.space_group_name_H-M   'P 1'
#
loop_
_entity.id
_entity.type
_entity.pdbx_description
1 polymer ?
#
loop_
_entity_poly.entity_id
_entity_poly.type
_entity_poly.pdbx_seq_one_letter_code
_entity_poly.pdbx_strand_id
1 'polypeptide(L)' 'MINLREGGFRLVDLGDIRELKRDGIIPGSLHVPRGMLEFWIDPESPYYRRDFDAMTK' A
#
# COMPACT_ATOMS: atom_id res chain seq x y z
N MET A 1 -11.91 1.92 16.86
CA MET A 1 -10.61 1.23 16.82
C MET A 1 -10.79 0.01 15.92
N ILE A 2 -10.16 -0.01 14.75
CA ILE A 2 -10.32 -1.12 13.78
C ILE A 2 -9.51 -2.32 14.31
N ASN A 3 -10.15 -3.48 14.42
CA ASN A 3 -9.51 -4.71 14.89
C ASN A 3 -8.96 -5.49 13.69
N LEU A 4 -7.63 -5.50 13.55
CA LEU A 4 -6.87 -6.05 12.42
C LEU A 4 -6.40 -7.50 12.68
N ARG A 5 -7.04 -8.24 13.59
CA ARG A 5 -6.48 -9.51 14.11
C ARG A 5 -6.79 -10.76 13.27
N GLU A 6 -7.66 -10.68 12.27
CA GLU A 6 -7.98 -11.82 11.41
C GLU A 6 -7.33 -11.62 10.03
N GLY A 7 -6.31 -12.43 9.76
CA GLY A 7 -5.47 -12.35 8.57
C GLY A 7 -6.30 -12.48 7.29
N GLY A 8 -6.20 -11.46 6.44
CA GLY A 8 -6.93 -11.39 5.17
C GLY A 8 -6.90 -10.02 4.51
N PHE A 9 -6.35 -8.99 5.16
CA PHE A 9 -6.20 -7.65 4.59
C PHE A 9 -4.73 -7.23 4.61
N ARG A 10 -4.37 -6.36 3.68
CA ARG A 10 -3.08 -5.67 3.66
C ARG A 10 -3.33 -4.17 3.79
N LEU A 11 -2.64 -3.53 4.73
CA LEU A 11 -2.77 -2.10 4.94
C LEU A 11 -1.89 -1.36 3.93
N VAL A 12 -2.49 -0.44 3.18
CA VAL A 12 -1.79 0.41 2.21
C VAL A 12 -1.92 1.87 2.63
N ASP A 13 -0.80 2.56 2.76
CA ASP A 13 -0.72 3.98 3.12
C ASP A 13 -0.54 4.80 1.84
N LEU A 14 -1.54 5.64 1.51
CA LEU A 14 -1.59 6.45 0.29
C LEU A 14 -1.15 7.90 0.47
N GLY A 15 -0.52 8.23 1.59
CA GLY A 15 -0.07 9.59 1.91
C GLY A 15 0.94 10.14 0.91
N ASP A 16 1.09 11.46 0.87
CA ASP A 16 2.20 12.08 0.16
C ASP A 16 3.49 12.14 1.02
N ILE A 17 4.62 12.48 0.40
CA ILE A 17 5.93 12.54 1.06
C ILE A 17 6.01 13.56 2.22
N ARG A 18 5.16 14.58 2.21
CA ARG A 18 5.09 15.62 3.25
C ARG A 18 4.34 15.10 4.47
N GLU A 19 3.24 14.39 4.26
CA GLU A 19 2.49 13.69 5.32
C GLU A 19 3.39 12.64 5.99
N LEU A 20 4.09 11.84 5.18
CA LEU A 20 5.10 10.87 5.61
C LEU A 20 6.15 11.46 6.57
N LYS A 21 6.65 12.66 6.26
CA LYS A 21 7.68 13.34 7.06
C LYS A 21 7.12 13.93 8.36
N ARG A 22 5.85 14.34 8.37
CA ARG A 22 5.20 14.98 9.51
C ARG A 22 4.62 13.96 10.49
N ASP A 23 3.91 12.97 9.95
CA ASP A 23 3.04 12.06 10.71
C ASP A 23 3.57 10.61 10.70
N GLY A 24 4.59 10.32 9.88
CA GLY A 24 5.12 8.97 9.70
C GLY A 24 4.24 8.11 8.80
N ILE A 25 4.37 6.78 8.94
CA ILE A 25 3.49 5.80 8.30
C ILE A 25 2.81 4.97 9.38
N ILE A 26 1.68 4.36 9.02
CA ILE A 26 1.08 3.35 9.88
C ILE A 26 2.03 2.14 9.98
N PRO A 27 2.45 1.71 11.18
CA PRO A 27 3.36 0.58 11.31
C PRO A 27 2.84 -0.68 10.62
N GLY A 28 3.69 -1.33 9.83
CA GLY A 28 3.34 -2.53 9.07
C GLY A 28 2.50 -2.27 7.81
N SER A 29 2.24 -1.01 7.45
CA SER A 29 1.63 -0.67 6.15
C SER A 29 2.65 -0.67 5.02
N LEU A 30 2.15 -0.96 3.81
CA LEU A 30 2.89 -0.72 2.58
C LEU A 30 2.60 0.72 2.13
N HIS A 31 3.63 1.56 2.10
CA HIS A 31 3.48 2.92 1.59
C HIS A 31 3.49 2.94 0.05
N VAL A 32 2.45 3.54 -0.53
CA VAL A 32 2.23 3.66 -1.97
C VAL A 32 1.70 5.06 -2.27
N PRO A 33 2.46 5.96 -2.91
CA PRO A 33 1.93 7.26 -3.28
C PRO A 33 0.65 7.12 -4.10
N ARG A 34 -0.38 7.92 -3.78
CA ARG A 34 -1.72 7.77 -4.39
C ARG A 34 -1.68 7.62 -5.92
N GLY A 35 -0.95 8.49 -6.62
CA GLY A 35 -0.89 8.47 -8.09
C GLY A 35 -0.05 7.33 -8.69
N MET A 36 0.53 6.47 -7.86
CA MET A 36 1.28 5.29 -8.29
C MET A 36 0.51 4.00 -8.06
N LEU A 37 -0.60 4.03 -7.31
CA LEU A 37 -1.30 2.82 -6.89
C LEU A 37 -1.77 2.00 -8.08
N GLU A 38 -2.43 2.65 -9.04
CA GLU A 38 -3.00 2.02 -10.23
C GLU A 38 -1.93 1.35 -11.10
N PHE A 39 -0.75 1.98 -11.21
CA PHE A 39 0.36 1.42 -11.98
C PHE A 39 1.11 0.31 -11.25
N TRP A 40 1.13 0.34 -9.91
CA TRP A 40 1.86 -0.64 -9.11
C TRP A 40 1.07 -1.92 -8.88
N ILE A 41 -0.26 -1.86 -8.90
CA ILE A 41 -1.13 -3.03 -8.67
C ILE A 41 -1.39 -3.85 -9.94
N ASP A 42 -1.30 -3.23 -11.12
CA ASP A 42 -1.59 -3.89 -12.40
C ASP A 42 -0.40 -4.75 -12.89
N PRO A 43 -0.53 -6.09 -13.00
CA PRO A 43 0.54 -6.96 -13.49
C PRO A 43 0.98 -6.69 -14.93
N GLU A 44 0.14 -6.04 -15.74
CA GLU A 44 0.46 -5.68 -17.13
C GLU A 44 1.19 -4.33 -17.22
N SER A 45 1.19 -3.54 -16.14
CA SER A 45 1.89 -2.27 -16.07
C SER A 45 3.41 -2.47 -16.05
N PRO A 46 4.18 -1.65 -16.78
CA PRO A 46 5.65 -1.67 -16.70
C PRO A 46 6.17 -1.24 -15.32
N TYR A 47 5.31 -0.66 -14.47
CA TYR A 47 5.63 -0.24 -13.10
C TYR A 47 5.05 -1.19 -12.05
N TYR A 48 4.59 -2.38 -12.44
CA TYR A 48 4.05 -3.37 -11.52
C TYR A 48 5.02 -3.68 -10.37
N ARG A 49 4.49 -3.74 -9.14
CA ARG A 49 5.23 -4.16 -7.96
C ARG A 49 4.69 -5.47 -7.41
N ARG A 50 5.60 -6.44 -7.24
CA ARG A 50 5.31 -7.77 -6.66
C ARG A 50 4.79 -7.75 -5.23
N ASP A 51 4.88 -6.62 -4.54
CA ASP A 51 4.28 -6.45 -3.20
C ASP A 51 2.76 -6.73 -3.18
N PHE A 52 2.11 -6.67 -4.35
CA PHE A 52 0.69 -6.95 -4.57
C PHE A 52 0.37 -8.39 -5.02
N ASP A 53 1.37 -9.24 -5.27
CA ASP A 53 1.16 -10.64 -5.75
C ASP A 53 0.26 -11.46 -4.80
N ALA A 54 0.28 -11.14 -3.51
CA ALA A 54 -0.51 -11.83 -2.49
C ALA A 54 -1.96 -11.32 -2.37
N MET A 55 -2.33 -10.24 -3.07
CA MET A 55 -3.68 -9.65 -3.07
C MET A 55 -4.50 -10.04 -4.29
N THR A 56 -3.88 -10.60 -5.33
CA THR A 56 -4.52 -10.99 -6.59
C THR A 56 -4.83 -12.49 -6.70
N LYS A 57 -4.61 -13.26 -5.62
CA LYS A 57 -4.96 -14.69 -5.53
C LYS A 57 -6.15 -14.95 -4.62
#